data_AF-A0A9R0IF78-F1
#
_entry.id   AF-A0A9R0IF78-F1
#
_cell.length_a   1.000
_cell.length_b   1.000
_cell.length_c   1.000
_cell.angle_alpha   90.00
_cell.angle_beta   90.00
_cell.angle_gamma   90.00
#
_symmetry.space_group_name_H-M   'P 1'
#
loop_
_entity.id
_entity.type
_entity.pdbx_description
1 polymer ?
#
loop_
_entity_poly.entity_id
_entity_poly.type
_entity_poly.pdbx_seq_one_letter_code
_entity_poly.pdbx_strand_id
1 'polypeptide(L)'
;MQANNLRWIALIQDKIHADLYKGLEDSLHAGEHNTENVGRRTILPSSFVGSPRDMHQRYQDAMALVHKFGKPDIFLTMTCNPSWPEIQSKLLVIQVPNDRPDLLTRVFHAKLEELKKDVLERGILGTVVAYVYVIEFQKSGLPHVHMLLILDQNDKLTTPDDFDKIVRAVIPDEQQEPKLYKGVLKHMIHGPCGVLNHKSPCMKQGSCKKGLPKEFSNDTKQGNDSYPLYRRPQDRPAVPLRENSRVRVDNRWVVPYNPFFLLKYDCHVNIEICSSIKCVKYLYKYIHKGSDRV
;
A
#
# COMPACT_ATOMS: atom_id res chain seq x y z
N MET A 1 -13.68 -1.37 -23.55
CA MET A 1 -12.30 -1.73 -23.97
C MET A 1 -11.84 -3.06 -23.37
N GLN A 2 -11.99 -3.32 -22.06
CA GLN A 2 -11.65 -4.61 -21.42
C GLN A 2 -12.44 -5.82 -21.96
N ALA A 3 -13.74 -5.68 -22.25
CA ALA A 3 -14.57 -6.77 -22.79
C ALA A 3 -14.12 -7.27 -24.18
N ASN A 4 -13.62 -6.37 -25.04
CA ASN A 4 -13.07 -6.75 -26.36
C ASN A 4 -11.74 -7.50 -26.22
N ASN A 5 -10.94 -7.18 -25.20
CA ASN A 5 -9.66 -7.86 -24.95
C ASN A 5 -9.87 -9.29 -24.43
N LEU A 6 -10.84 -9.50 -23.52
CA LEU A 6 -11.20 -10.83 -23.03
C LEU A 6 -11.77 -11.73 -24.13
N ARG A 7 -12.62 -11.17 -25.01
CA ARG A 7 -13.17 -11.90 -26.17
C ARG A 7 -12.07 -12.31 -27.15
N TRP A 8 -11.10 -11.43 -27.40
CA TRP A 8 -9.96 -11.76 -28.25
C TRP A 8 -9.09 -12.87 -27.62
N ILE A 9 -8.74 -12.75 -26.34
CA ILE A 9 -7.96 -13.76 -25.60
C ILE A 9 -8.66 -15.12 -25.56
N ALA A 10 -9.98 -15.15 -25.41
CA ALA A 10 -10.78 -16.37 -25.47
C ALA A 10 -10.75 -17.03 -26.85
N LEU A 11 -10.69 -16.24 -27.92
CA LEU A 11 -10.70 -16.74 -29.30
C LEU A 11 -9.33 -17.20 -29.81
N ILE A 12 -8.23 -16.81 -29.14
CA ILE A 12 -6.86 -17.15 -29.57
C ILE A 12 -6.14 -18.14 -28.65
N GLN A 13 -6.86 -18.83 -27.75
CA GLN A 13 -6.27 -19.77 -26.79
C GLN A 13 -5.30 -20.75 -27.48
N ASP A 14 -5.70 -21.34 -28.61
CA ASP A 14 -4.90 -22.33 -29.35
C ASP A 14 -3.52 -21.80 -29.81
N LYS A 15 -3.33 -20.48 -29.95
CA LYS A 15 -2.05 -19.85 -30.32
C LYS A 15 -1.17 -19.52 -29.12
N ILE A 16 -1.74 -19.46 -27.91
CA ILE A 16 -1.04 -19.17 -26.64
C ILE A 16 -0.42 -20.48 -26.06
N HIS A 17 -0.69 -21.64 -26.68
CA HIS A 17 -0.42 -22.98 -26.13
C HIS A 17 1.03 -23.49 -26.20
N ALA A 18 2.03 -22.73 -26.67
CA ALA A 18 3.41 -23.21 -26.68
C ALA A 18 3.96 -23.49 -25.26
N ASP A 19 3.47 -22.78 -24.24
CA ASP A 19 3.86 -22.98 -22.83
C ASP A 19 3.00 -24.02 -22.08
N LEU A 20 1.97 -24.58 -22.71
CA LEU A 20 1.00 -25.48 -22.06
C LEU A 20 1.60 -26.85 -21.70
N TYR A 21 2.63 -27.28 -22.43
CA TYR A 21 3.28 -28.57 -22.21
C TYR A 21 4.07 -28.63 -20.89
N LYS A 22 4.48 -27.49 -20.32
CA LYS A 22 5.16 -27.41 -19.02
C LYS A 22 4.18 -27.42 -17.84
N GLY A 23 3.02 -26.76 -17.98
CA GLY A 23 2.03 -26.65 -16.90
C GLY A 23 1.20 -27.92 -16.67
N LEU A 24 1.06 -28.79 -17.67
CA LEU A 24 0.41 -30.09 -17.49
C LEU A 24 1.25 -31.02 -16.58
N GLU A 25 2.57 -30.93 -16.71
CA GLU A 25 3.55 -31.64 -15.86
C GLU A 25 3.48 -31.14 -14.40
N ASP A 26 3.34 -29.83 -14.20
CA ASP A 26 3.17 -29.22 -12.86
C ASP A 26 1.85 -29.62 -12.17
N SER A 27 0.74 -29.72 -12.92
CA SER A 27 -0.57 -30.14 -12.38
C SER A 27 -0.61 -31.64 -12.02
N LEU A 28 0.12 -32.47 -12.76
CA LEU A 28 0.34 -33.88 -12.42
C LEU A 28 1.20 -34.03 -11.15
N HIS A 29 2.23 -33.19 -10.98
CA HIS A 29 3.05 -33.18 -9.76
C HIS A 29 2.33 -32.63 -8.52
N ALA A 30 1.30 -31.81 -8.69
CA ALA A 30 0.49 -31.26 -7.59
C ALA A 30 -0.66 -32.18 -7.11
N GLY A 31 -0.86 -33.36 -7.73
CA GLY A 31 -1.82 -34.36 -7.28
C GLY A 31 -3.31 -34.02 -7.51
N GLU A 32 -3.63 -33.12 -8.45
CA GLU A 32 -5.02 -32.80 -8.80
C GLU A 32 -5.64 -33.93 -9.66
N HIS A 33 -6.38 -34.86 -9.03
CA HIS A 33 -7.11 -35.95 -9.70
C HIS A 33 -8.59 -35.67 -10.00
N ASN A 34 -9.06 -34.42 -9.83
CA ASN A 34 -10.50 -34.15 -9.85
C ASN A 34 -10.97 -33.69 -11.24
N THR A 35 -11.61 -34.60 -11.98
CA THR A 35 -12.08 -34.44 -13.37
C THR A 35 -13.43 -33.71 -13.51
N GLU A 36 -14.03 -33.23 -12.42
CA GLU A 36 -15.41 -32.70 -12.45
C GLU A 36 -15.54 -31.21 -12.82
N ASN A 37 -14.44 -30.47 -13.04
CA ASN A 37 -14.44 -29.03 -13.38
C ASN A 37 -14.04 -28.73 -14.84
N VAL A 38 -14.44 -29.58 -15.78
CA VAL A 38 -14.14 -29.39 -17.22
C VAL A 38 -15.14 -28.42 -17.85
N GLY A 39 -15.00 -27.13 -17.52
CA GLY A 39 -15.44 -26.01 -18.36
C GLY A 39 -14.24 -25.43 -19.10
N ARG A 40 -14.42 -24.82 -20.28
CA ARG A 40 -13.32 -24.19 -21.06
C ARG A 40 -12.59 -23.15 -20.20
N ARG A 41 -11.47 -23.55 -19.60
CA ARG A 41 -10.62 -22.70 -18.76
C ARG A 41 -9.87 -21.73 -19.67
N THR A 42 -10.36 -20.50 -19.81
CA THR A 42 -9.61 -19.45 -20.53
C THR A 42 -8.44 -19.04 -19.65
N ILE A 43 -7.22 -19.41 -20.03
CA ILE A 43 -6.04 -19.02 -19.29
C ILE A 43 -5.60 -17.64 -19.79
N LEU A 44 -5.67 -16.65 -18.91
CA LEU A 44 -5.19 -15.31 -19.22
C LEU A 44 -3.65 -15.30 -19.29
N PRO A 45 -3.05 -14.75 -20.36
CA PRO A 45 -1.60 -14.64 -20.47
C PRO A 45 -1.03 -13.65 -19.45
N SER A 46 0.30 -13.66 -19.25
CA SER A 46 0.96 -12.69 -18.36
C SER A 46 0.91 -11.25 -18.87
N SER A 47 0.63 -11.03 -20.16
CA SER A 47 0.39 -9.69 -20.72
C SER A 47 -0.94 -9.08 -20.25
N PHE A 48 -1.85 -9.88 -19.69
CA PHE A 48 -3.09 -9.37 -19.11
C PHE A 48 -2.83 -8.94 -17.65
N VAL A 49 -2.76 -7.62 -17.42
CA VAL A 49 -2.54 -7.04 -16.08
C VAL A 49 -3.57 -7.54 -15.08
N GLY A 50 -3.09 -8.06 -13.94
CA GLY A 50 -3.91 -8.64 -12.88
C GLY A 50 -4.28 -10.10 -13.07
N SER A 51 -3.86 -10.76 -14.16
CA SER A 51 -4.01 -12.21 -14.31
C SER A 51 -3.11 -12.96 -13.31
N PRO A 52 -3.42 -14.23 -12.97
CA PRO A 52 -2.53 -15.04 -12.15
C PRO A 52 -1.11 -15.13 -12.71
N ARG A 53 -0.96 -15.18 -14.05
CA ARG A 53 0.35 -15.24 -14.72
C ARG A 53 1.10 -13.89 -14.65
N ASP A 54 0.41 -12.76 -14.85
CA ASP A 54 0.98 -11.41 -14.68
C ASP A 54 1.46 -11.22 -13.25
N MET A 55 0.63 -11.57 -12.27
CA MET A 55 0.98 -11.45 -10.86
C MET A 55 2.17 -12.35 -10.50
N HIS A 56 2.21 -13.60 -10.99
CA HIS A 56 3.34 -14.49 -10.77
C HIS A 56 4.63 -13.92 -11.38
N GLN A 57 4.57 -13.44 -12.63
CA GLN A 57 5.73 -12.84 -13.29
C GLN A 57 6.26 -11.63 -12.51
N ARG A 58 5.39 -10.70 -12.11
CA ARG A 58 5.78 -9.52 -11.32
C ARG A 58 6.40 -9.90 -9.96
N TYR A 59 5.92 -10.96 -9.33
CA TYR A 59 6.53 -11.46 -8.10
C TYR A 59 7.93 -12.02 -8.35
N GLN A 60 8.14 -12.80 -9.42
CA GLN A 60 9.47 -13.29 -9.78
C GLN A 60 10.42 -12.13 -10.09
N ASP A 61 9.95 -11.11 -10.83
CA ASP A 61 10.73 -9.91 -11.12
C ASP A 61 11.11 -9.15 -9.83
N ALA A 62 10.16 -9.01 -8.90
CA ALA A 62 10.42 -8.41 -7.59
C ALA A 62 11.45 -9.22 -6.77
N MET A 63 11.37 -10.55 -6.81
CA MET A 63 12.33 -11.43 -6.14
C MET A 63 13.72 -11.36 -6.80
N ALA A 64 13.79 -11.21 -8.13
CA ALA A 64 15.04 -11.01 -8.85
C ALA A 64 15.71 -9.68 -8.47
N LEU A 65 14.92 -8.60 -8.32
CA LEU A 65 15.42 -7.33 -7.80
C LEU A 65 15.95 -7.46 -6.37
N VAL A 66 15.22 -8.16 -5.49
CA VAL A 66 15.68 -8.42 -4.12
C VAL A 66 16.95 -9.26 -4.08
N HIS A 67 17.07 -10.26 -4.96
CA HIS A 67 18.28 -11.06 -5.06
C HIS A 67 19.48 -10.23 -5.52
N LYS A 68 19.28 -9.29 -6.46
CA LYS A 68 20.36 -8.46 -7.02
C LYS A 68 20.76 -7.29 -6.12
N PHE A 69 19.79 -6.60 -5.54
CA PHE A 69 20.01 -5.33 -4.82
C PHE A 69 19.83 -5.44 -3.30
N GLY A 70 19.44 -6.61 -2.82
CA GLY A 70 19.15 -6.85 -1.41
C GLY A 70 17.69 -6.59 -1.04
N LYS A 71 17.40 -6.76 0.24
CA LYS A 71 16.04 -6.59 0.77
C LYS A 71 15.55 -5.14 0.67
N PRO A 72 14.23 -4.91 0.54
CA PRO A 72 13.66 -3.57 0.63
C PRO A 72 13.92 -2.93 2.00
N ASP A 73 14.09 -1.61 1.99
CA ASP A 73 14.35 -0.78 3.18
C ASP A 73 13.13 0.05 3.57
N ILE A 74 12.31 0.47 2.60
CA ILE A 74 11.12 1.29 2.85
C ILE A 74 9.91 0.68 2.16
N PHE A 75 8.80 0.61 2.90
CA PHE A 75 7.47 0.34 2.38
C PHE A 75 6.61 1.60 2.45
N LEU A 76 6.38 2.20 1.28
CA LEU A 76 5.55 3.39 1.09
C LEU A 76 4.16 2.99 0.59
N THR A 77 3.13 3.62 1.12
CA THR A 77 1.78 3.56 0.55
C THR A 77 1.18 4.94 0.43
N MET A 78 0.51 5.23 -0.68
CA MET A 78 -0.25 6.46 -0.89
C MET A 78 -1.65 6.10 -1.36
N THR A 79 -2.66 6.69 -0.73
CA THR A 79 -4.07 6.51 -1.10
C THR A 79 -4.61 7.79 -1.70
N CYS A 80 -5.38 7.68 -2.78
CA CYS A 80 -6.05 8.82 -3.41
C CYS A 80 -6.91 9.59 -2.38
N ASN A 81 -6.77 10.91 -2.32
CA ASN A 81 -7.65 11.77 -1.53
C ASN A 81 -8.75 12.35 -2.45
N PRO A 82 -10.03 11.95 -2.28
CA PRO A 82 -11.13 12.48 -3.08
C PRO A 82 -11.35 13.99 -2.91
N SER A 83 -10.88 14.57 -1.80
CA SER A 83 -11.01 16.00 -1.48
C SER A 83 -9.93 16.87 -2.10
N TRP A 84 -9.05 16.34 -2.96
CA TRP A 84 -8.08 17.18 -3.66
C TRP A 84 -8.78 18.25 -4.51
N PRO A 85 -8.29 19.51 -4.51
CA PRO A 85 -8.90 20.60 -5.27
C PRO A 85 -9.04 20.30 -6.77
N GLU A 86 -8.10 19.57 -7.35
CA GLU A 86 -8.11 19.16 -8.76
C GLU A 86 -9.29 18.23 -9.09
N ILE A 87 -9.76 17.45 -8.10
CA ILE A 87 -10.95 16.62 -8.22
C ILE A 87 -12.18 17.50 -7.99
N GLN A 88 -12.24 18.17 -6.83
CA GLN A 88 -13.42 18.92 -6.37
C GLN A 88 -13.84 20.01 -7.36
N SER A 89 -12.88 20.74 -7.95
CA SER A 89 -13.15 21.80 -8.94
C SER A 89 -13.70 21.30 -10.28
N LYS A 90 -13.68 19.98 -10.53
CA LYS A 90 -14.14 19.35 -11.77
C LYS A 90 -15.40 18.51 -11.58
N LEU A 91 -15.93 18.43 -10.36
CA LEU A 91 -17.22 17.81 -10.09
C LEU A 91 -18.35 18.79 -10.43
N LEU A 92 -19.40 18.27 -11.06
CA LEU A 92 -20.67 19.00 -11.17
C LEU A 92 -21.34 19.08 -9.78
N VAL A 93 -22.23 20.06 -9.59
CA VAL A 93 -22.88 20.33 -8.29
C VAL A 93 -23.52 19.09 -7.65
N ILE A 94 -24.05 18.18 -8.47
CA ILE A 94 -24.72 16.94 -8.01
C ILE A 94 -23.80 15.72 -7.93
N GLN A 95 -22.55 15.83 -8.41
CA GLN A 95 -21.62 14.69 -8.48
C GLN A 95 -20.81 14.57 -7.20
N VAL A 96 -20.63 13.34 -6.74
CA VAL A 96 -19.63 12.98 -5.73
C VAL A 96 -18.39 12.39 -6.42
N PRO A 97 -17.21 12.40 -5.77
CA PRO A 97 -15.99 11.87 -6.38
C PRO A 97 -16.11 10.44 -6.92
N ASN A 98 -16.89 9.59 -6.25
CA ASN A 98 -17.11 8.20 -6.66
C ASN A 98 -17.89 8.07 -7.98
N ASP A 99 -18.62 9.12 -8.40
CA ASP A 99 -19.31 9.15 -9.70
C ASP A 99 -18.33 9.40 -10.86
N ARG A 100 -17.10 9.85 -10.56
CA ARG A 100 -16.05 10.20 -11.53
C ARG A 100 -14.75 9.43 -11.28
N PRO A 101 -14.77 8.08 -11.39
CA PRO A 101 -13.58 7.25 -11.19
C PRO A 101 -12.46 7.56 -12.19
N ASP A 102 -12.81 8.07 -13.39
CA ASP A 102 -11.85 8.56 -14.38
C ASP A 102 -11.04 9.76 -13.84
N LEU A 103 -11.70 10.70 -13.17
CA LEU A 103 -11.08 11.88 -12.59
C LEU A 103 -10.19 11.51 -11.39
N LEU A 104 -10.70 10.66 -10.49
CA LEU A 104 -9.94 10.12 -9.37
C LEU A 104 -8.63 9.47 -9.85
N THR A 105 -8.74 8.58 -10.85
CA THR A 105 -7.59 7.84 -11.37
C THR A 105 -6.58 8.77 -12.05
N ARG A 106 -7.04 9.75 -12.84
CA ARG A 106 -6.15 10.71 -13.52
C ARG A 106 -5.39 11.59 -12.54
N VAL A 107 -6.07 12.16 -11.55
CA VAL A 107 -5.43 13.01 -10.54
C VAL A 107 -4.47 12.18 -9.68
N PHE A 108 -4.89 10.99 -9.23
CA PHE A 108 -4.03 10.07 -8.51
C PHE A 108 -2.76 9.71 -9.29
N HIS A 109 -2.91 9.36 -10.57
CA HIS A 109 -1.76 9.04 -11.44
C HIS A 109 -0.79 10.22 -11.54
N ALA A 110 -1.29 11.45 -11.74
CA ALA A 110 -0.43 12.64 -11.79
C ALA A 110 0.32 12.86 -10.46
N LYS A 111 -0.34 12.67 -9.31
CA LYS A 111 0.31 12.76 -8.00
C LYS A 111 1.32 11.62 -7.78
N LEU A 112 1.03 10.41 -8.26
CA LEU A 112 1.93 9.27 -8.17
C LEU A 112 3.21 9.48 -8.99
N GLU A 113 3.11 10.03 -10.20
CA GLU A 113 4.30 10.36 -11.01
C GLU A 113 5.16 11.43 -10.34
N GLU A 114 4.54 12.43 -9.69
CA GLU A 114 5.28 13.42 -8.91
C GLU A 114 5.92 12.81 -7.64
N LEU A 115 5.24 11.86 -7.00
CA LEU A 115 5.79 11.11 -5.84
C LEU A 115 6.99 10.28 -6.26
N LYS A 116 6.94 9.64 -7.43
CA LYS A 116 8.08 8.92 -8.00
C LYS A 116 9.27 9.86 -8.23
N LYS A 117 9.06 11.07 -8.73
CA LYS A 117 10.16 12.05 -8.88
C LYS A 117 10.76 12.44 -7.53
N ASP A 118 9.94 12.72 -6.52
CA ASP A 118 10.43 13.00 -5.17
C ASP A 118 11.30 11.87 -4.62
N VAL A 119 10.86 10.63 -4.79
CA VAL A 119 11.52 9.46 -4.22
C VAL A 119 12.74 9.04 -5.02
N LEU A 120 12.65 9.01 -6.36
CA LEU A 120 13.66 8.41 -7.23
C LEU A 120 14.68 9.41 -7.76
N GLU A 121 14.28 10.67 -7.99
CA GLU A 121 15.15 11.69 -8.61
C GLU A 121 15.64 12.70 -7.57
N ARG A 122 14.75 13.14 -6.67
CA ARG A 122 15.09 14.16 -5.65
C ARG A 122 15.67 13.57 -4.37
N GLY A 123 15.69 12.24 -4.24
CA GLY A 123 16.31 11.55 -3.12
C GLY A 123 15.73 11.90 -1.75
N ILE A 124 14.43 12.25 -1.67
CA ILE A 124 13.81 12.68 -0.39
C ILE A 124 13.92 11.60 0.71
N LEU A 125 14.02 10.33 0.32
CA LEU A 125 14.16 9.18 1.22
C LEU A 125 15.56 8.54 1.14
N GLY A 126 16.53 9.20 0.51
CA GLY A 126 17.81 8.61 0.10
C GLY A 126 17.81 8.15 -1.35
N THR A 127 18.95 7.64 -1.80
CA THR A 127 19.17 7.17 -3.17
C THR A 127 18.54 5.81 -3.36
N VAL A 128 17.60 5.69 -4.32
CA VAL A 128 16.92 4.43 -4.63
C VAL A 128 17.62 3.72 -5.78
N VAL A 129 18.13 2.50 -5.53
CA VAL A 129 18.80 1.67 -6.55
C VAL A 129 17.84 0.71 -7.25
N ALA A 130 16.75 0.34 -6.60
CA ALA A 130 15.68 -0.46 -7.18
C ALA A 130 14.35 -0.22 -6.44
N TYR A 131 13.23 -0.39 -7.15
CA TYR A 131 11.90 -0.30 -6.54
C TYR A 131 10.91 -1.21 -7.26
N VAL A 132 9.85 -1.59 -6.54
CA VAL A 132 8.68 -2.25 -7.10
C VAL A 132 7.43 -1.59 -6.57
N TYR A 133 6.38 -1.51 -7.38
CA TYR A 133 5.10 -1.03 -6.89
C TYR A 133 3.92 -1.73 -7.56
N VAL A 134 2.81 -1.77 -6.83
CA VAL A 134 1.51 -2.22 -7.35
C VAL A 134 0.48 -1.15 -7.04
N ILE A 135 -0.42 -0.92 -7.99
CA ILE A 135 -1.61 -0.11 -7.78
C ILE A 135 -2.76 -1.08 -7.59
N GLU A 136 -3.43 -0.95 -6.47
CA GLU A 136 -4.64 -1.69 -6.15
C GLU A 136 -5.80 -0.66 -6.07
N PHE A 137 -7.04 -1.12 -6.24
CA PHE A 137 -8.22 -0.32 -5.97
C PHE A 137 -8.83 -0.85 -4.67
N GLN A 138 -8.93 -0.01 -3.63
CA GLN A 138 -9.55 -0.43 -2.38
C GLN A 138 -11.02 -0.80 -2.61
N LYS A 139 -11.63 -1.52 -1.65
CA LYS A 139 -13.08 -1.83 -1.68
C LYS A 139 -13.99 -0.61 -1.80
N SER A 140 -13.48 0.59 -1.50
CA SER A 140 -14.15 1.89 -1.67
C SER A 140 -13.98 2.51 -3.07
N GLY A 141 -13.25 1.85 -3.98
CA GLY A 141 -12.98 2.31 -5.35
C GLY A 141 -11.81 3.29 -5.49
N LEU A 142 -11.19 3.70 -4.38
CA LEU A 142 -10.07 4.64 -4.43
C LEU A 142 -8.76 3.94 -4.82
N PRO A 143 -8.02 4.47 -5.81
CA PRO A 143 -6.69 3.98 -6.13
C PRO A 143 -5.75 4.11 -4.94
N HIS A 144 -4.93 3.09 -4.72
CA HIS A 144 -3.84 3.13 -3.75
C HIS A 144 -2.60 2.43 -4.31
N VAL A 145 -1.44 2.97 -3.99
CA VAL A 145 -0.15 2.36 -4.37
C VAL A 145 0.50 1.73 -3.15
N HIS A 146 1.12 0.57 -3.38
CA HIS A 146 2.07 -0.06 -2.49
C HIS A 146 3.42 -0.05 -3.19
N MET A 147 4.45 0.57 -2.60
CA MET A 147 5.77 0.73 -3.20
C MET A 147 6.85 0.28 -2.22
N LEU A 148 7.72 -0.63 -2.67
CA LEU A 148 8.92 -1.03 -1.95
C LEU A 148 10.13 -0.36 -2.58
N LEU A 149 10.99 0.20 -1.74
CA LEU A 149 12.22 0.87 -2.15
C LEU A 149 13.41 0.10 -1.60
N ILE A 150 14.42 -0.11 -2.45
CA ILE A 150 15.73 -0.63 -2.08
C ILE A 150 16.71 0.53 -2.24
N LEU A 151 17.30 0.96 -1.13
CA LEU A 151 18.21 2.09 -1.05
C LEU A 151 19.64 1.69 -1.40
N ASP A 152 20.44 2.66 -1.85
CA ASP A 152 21.88 2.53 -2.00
C ASP A 152 22.56 2.14 -0.68
N GLN A 153 23.74 1.52 -0.77
CA GLN A 153 24.48 1.06 0.39
C GLN A 153 24.83 2.20 1.37
N ASN A 154 25.06 3.40 0.86
CA ASN A 154 25.40 4.57 1.68
C ASN A 154 24.17 5.19 2.39
N ASP A 155 22.96 4.88 1.92
CA ASP A 155 21.70 5.40 2.44
C ASP A 155 20.91 4.35 3.24
N LYS A 156 21.54 3.22 3.59
CA LYS A 156 20.90 2.14 4.36
C LYS A 156 20.50 2.62 5.76
N LEU A 157 19.24 2.34 6.10
CA LEU A 157 18.65 2.66 7.40
C LEU A 157 18.97 1.52 8.38
N THR A 158 19.96 1.71 9.25
CA THR A 158 20.45 0.64 10.14
C THR A 158 20.24 0.91 11.62
N THR A 159 19.96 2.16 11.99
CA THR A 159 19.77 2.57 13.39
C THR A 159 18.39 3.19 13.62
N PRO A 160 17.88 3.19 14.87
CA PRO A 160 16.67 3.94 15.22
C PRO A 160 16.73 5.43 14.84
N ASP A 161 17.90 6.06 14.96
CA ASP A 161 18.09 7.46 14.58
C ASP A 161 17.90 7.66 13.07
N ASP A 162 18.33 6.71 12.24
CA ASP A 162 18.05 6.75 10.80
C ASP A 162 16.56 6.61 10.50
N PHE A 163 15.85 5.80 11.28
CA PHE A 163 14.39 5.65 11.13
C PHE A 163 13.68 6.94 11.48
N ASP A 164 14.07 7.61 12.57
CA ASP A 164 13.45 8.84 13.06
C ASP A 164 13.73 10.05 12.15
N LYS A 165 14.81 10.03 11.35
CA LYS A 165 15.02 11.02 10.27
C LYS A 165 13.96 10.93 9.17
N ILE A 166 13.41 9.74 8.93
CA ILE A 166 12.49 9.46 7.82
C ILE A 166 11.04 9.40 8.28
N VAL A 167 10.77 8.80 9.43
CA VAL A 167 9.43 8.41 9.87
C VAL A 167 9.10 9.03 11.23
N ARG A 168 7.93 9.67 11.32
CA ARG A 168 7.31 10.10 12.57
C ARG A 168 6.04 9.30 12.80
N ALA A 169 5.76 9.00 14.07
CA ALA A 169 4.52 8.35 14.50
C ALA A 169 3.83 9.14 15.63
N VAL A 170 3.97 10.47 15.59
CA VAL A 170 3.49 11.39 16.64
C VAL A 170 2.54 12.44 16.07
N ILE A 171 1.61 12.89 16.90
CA ILE A 171 0.81 14.09 16.68
C ILE A 171 1.73 15.30 16.97
N PRO A 172 2.00 16.16 15.98
CA PRO A 172 2.84 17.35 16.17
C PRO A 172 2.25 18.35 17.17
N ASP A 173 3.06 19.30 17.59
CA ASP A 173 2.57 20.44 18.35
C ASP A 173 1.71 21.37 17.48
N GLU A 174 0.52 21.73 17.93
CA GLU A 174 -0.38 22.62 17.17
C GLU A 174 0.17 24.05 17.03
N GLN A 175 0.92 24.54 18.02
CA GLN A 175 1.49 25.88 17.99
C GLN A 175 2.78 25.93 17.17
N GLN A 176 3.64 24.91 17.27
CA GLN A 176 4.92 24.88 16.57
C GLN A 176 4.79 24.39 15.12
N GLU A 177 3.96 23.38 14.86
CA GLU A 177 3.79 22.76 13.53
C GLU A 177 2.31 22.72 13.11
N PRO A 178 1.58 23.86 13.04
CA PRO A 178 0.13 23.89 12.86
C PRO A 178 -0.36 23.21 11.58
N LYS A 179 0.41 23.31 10.49
CA LYS A 179 0.06 22.66 9.21
C LYS A 179 0.19 21.14 9.31
N LEU A 180 1.27 20.66 9.92
CA LEU A 180 1.52 19.23 10.07
C LEU A 180 0.53 18.63 11.07
N TYR A 181 0.25 19.31 12.18
CA TYR A 181 -0.78 18.92 13.14
C TYR A 181 -2.13 18.69 12.45
N LYS A 182 -2.58 19.65 11.64
CA LYS A 182 -3.82 19.52 10.86
C LYS A 182 -3.77 18.37 9.86
N GLY A 183 -2.64 18.19 9.18
CA GLY A 183 -2.43 17.09 8.23
C GLY A 183 -2.48 15.72 8.90
N VAL A 184 -1.83 15.56 10.05
CA VAL A 184 -1.79 14.29 10.80
C VAL A 184 -3.18 13.94 11.31
N LEU A 185 -3.89 14.89 11.92
CA LEU A 185 -5.26 14.66 12.40
C LEU A 185 -6.26 14.35 11.28
N LYS A 186 -6.00 14.86 10.06
CA LYS A 186 -6.86 14.64 8.90
C LYS A 186 -6.58 13.30 8.21
N HIS A 187 -5.32 12.91 8.08
CA HIS A 187 -4.93 11.81 7.19
C HIS A 187 -4.20 10.65 7.86
N MET A 188 -3.56 10.88 9.01
CA MET A 188 -2.64 9.91 9.61
C MET A 188 -3.13 9.36 10.94
N ILE A 189 -4.35 9.64 11.37
CA ILE A 189 -4.96 8.95 12.51
C ILE A 189 -5.67 7.71 12.00
N HIS A 190 -5.29 6.55 12.52
CA HIS A 190 -6.07 5.35 12.28
C HIS A 190 -7.46 5.52 12.88
N GLY A 191 -8.49 5.32 12.05
CA GLY A 191 -9.87 5.47 12.47
C GLY A 191 -10.16 4.69 13.75
N PRO A 192 -11.05 5.19 14.64
CA PRO A 192 -11.35 4.52 15.89
C PRO A 192 -11.71 3.06 15.63
N CYS A 193 -11.08 2.15 16.37
CA CYS A 193 -11.31 0.72 16.29
C CYS A 193 -11.17 0.08 17.67
N GLY A 194 -11.27 -1.24 17.74
CA GLY A 194 -11.22 -1.94 19.02
C GLY A 194 -12.43 -1.60 19.87
N VAL A 195 -12.17 -1.22 21.12
CA VAL A 195 -13.22 -0.82 22.08
C VAL A 195 -13.99 0.42 21.64
N LEU A 196 -13.34 1.32 20.88
CA LEU A 196 -13.99 2.56 20.40
C LEU A 196 -14.94 2.29 19.23
N ASN A 197 -14.66 1.26 18.43
CA ASN A 197 -15.54 0.83 17.33
C ASN A 197 -15.21 -0.61 16.90
N HIS A 198 -15.98 -1.57 17.40
CA HIS A 198 -15.83 -2.99 17.08
C HIS A 198 -16.23 -3.32 15.62
N LYS A 199 -16.96 -2.43 14.94
CA LYS A 199 -17.44 -2.63 13.56
C LYS A 199 -16.46 -2.14 12.50
N SER A 200 -15.34 -1.53 12.90
CA SER A 200 -14.36 -1.00 11.95
C SER A 200 -13.81 -2.11 11.04
N PRO A 201 -13.62 -1.88 9.72
CA PRO A 201 -13.17 -2.91 8.77
C PRO A 201 -11.81 -3.55 9.11
N CYS A 202 -11.00 -2.83 9.88
CA CYS A 202 -9.72 -3.28 10.39
C CYS A 202 -9.84 -4.35 11.49
N MET A 203 -11.00 -4.53 12.12
CA MET A 203 -11.20 -5.52 13.19
C MET A 203 -11.18 -6.96 12.65
N LYS A 204 -10.52 -7.86 13.38
CA LYS A 204 -10.53 -9.32 13.17
C LYS A 204 -10.42 -9.99 14.53
N GLN A 205 -11.30 -10.95 14.83
CA GLN A 205 -11.22 -11.77 16.05
C GLN A 205 -11.01 -10.91 17.32
N GLY A 206 -11.77 -9.81 17.45
CA GLY A 206 -11.71 -8.94 18.63
C GLY A 206 -10.53 -7.94 18.69
N SER A 207 -9.58 -7.99 17.75
CA SER A 207 -8.43 -7.07 17.72
C SER A 207 -8.28 -6.36 16.36
N CYS A 208 -7.59 -5.22 16.35
CA CYS A 208 -7.27 -4.52 15.11
C CYS A 208 -6.19 -5.29 14.34
N LYS A 209 -6.42 -5.62 13.06
CA LYS A 209 -5.43 -6.27 12.16
C LYS A 209 -4.11 -5.51 12.04
N LYS A 210 -4.11 -4.21 12.35
CA LYS A 210 -2.93 -3.33 12.31
C LYS A 210 -2.27 -3.15 13.69
N GLY A 211 -2.84 -3.78 14.73
CA GLY A 211 -2.34 -3.73 16.10
C GLY A 211 -2.45 -2.34 16.71
N LEU A 212 -3.55 -1.63 16.44
CA LEU A 212 -3.84 -0.30 16.97
C LEU A 212 -4.91 -0.38 18.08
N PRO A 213 -4.83 0.48 19.12
CA PRO A 213 -3.76 1.44 19.39
C PRO A 213 -2.43 0.74 19.72
N LYS A 214 -1.30 1.35 19.34
CA LYS A 214 0.05 0.89 19.70
C LYS A 214 0.36 1.19 21.17
N GLU A 215 1.45 0.66 21.70
CA GLU A 215 1.95 1.08 23.01
C GLU A 215 2.67 2.42 22.91
N PHE A 216 2.73 3.16 24.03
CA PHE A 216 3.61 4.32 24.12
C PHE A 216 5.06 3.87 24.19
N SER A 217 5.95 4.64 23.56
CA SER A 217 7.40 4.43 23.61
C SER A 217 8.10 5.78 23.50
N ASN A 218 9.04 6.07 24.39
CA ASN A 218 9.81 7.31 24.32
C ASN A 218 10.84 7.30 23.19
N ASP A 219 11.23 6.11 22.72
CA ASP A 219 12.29 5.91 21.74
C ASP A 219 11.85 4.93 20.66
N THR A 220 12.43 5.08 19.46
CA THR A 220 12.27 4.09 18.39
C THR A 220 13.16 2.89 18.70
N LYS A 221 12.62 1.69 18.52
CA LYS A 221 13.34 0.43 18.74
C LYS A 221 13.30 -0.41 17.47
N GLN A 222 14.41 -1.10 17.20
CA GLN A 222 14.41 -2.13 16.17
C GLN A 222 13.46 -3.25 16.60
N GLY A 223 12.46 -3.55 15.78
CA GLY A 223 11.48 -4.59 16.08
C GLY A 223 12.01 -5.98 15.74
N ASN A 224 11.49 -7.00 16.44
CA ASN A 224 11.79 -8.41 16.13
C ASN A 224 11.13 -8.86 14.81
N ASP A 225 10.05 -8.19 14.39
CA ASP A 225 9.19 -8.58 13.28
C ASP A 225 9.22 -7.54 12.14
N SER A 226 10.26 -7.56 11.30
CA SER A 226 10.36 -6.87 9.99
C SER A 226 10.17 -5.34 9.94
N TYR A 227 9.57 -4.73 10.96
CA TYR A 227 9.19 -3.32 11.08
C TYR A 227 9.63 -2.80 12.46
N PRO A 228 10.13 -1.57 12.57
CA PRO A 228 10.47 -0.94 13.84
C PRO A 228 9.25 -0.68 14.74
N LEU A 229 9.52 -0.54 16.04
CA LEU A 229 8.59 0.05 16.99
C LEU A 229 8.91 1.54 17.10
N TYR A 230 8.14 2.38 16.42
CA TYR A 230 8.39 3.83 16.41
C TYR A 230 8.11 4.49 17.76
N ARG A 231 8.89 5.53 18.02
CA ARG A 231 8.68 6.51 19.09
C ARG A 231 7.26 7.08 19.05
N ARG A 232 6.56 6.93 20.17
CA ARG A 232 5.19 7.39 20.47
C ARG A 232 5.15 7.84 21.93
N PRO A 233 5.71 9.01 22.29
CA PRO A 233 5.75 9.45 23.69
C PRO A 233 4.34 9.74 24.20
N GLN A 234 4.15 9.62 25.52
CA GLN A 234 2.95 10.10 26.21
C GLN A 234 3.23 11.49 26.81
N ASP A 235 3.66 12.42 25.95
CA ASP A 235 4.10 13.77 26.34
C ASP A 235 2.96 14.79 26.36
N ARG A 236 1.80 14.45 25.79
CA ARG A 236 0.67 15.37 25.59
C ARG A 236 -0.67 14.70 25.90
N PRO A 237 -1.69 15.46 26.32
CA PRO A 237 -3.06 14.95 26.43
C PRO A 237 -3.60 14.50 25.07
N ALA A 238 -4.47 13.50 25.08
CA ALA A 238 -5.21 13.08 23.90
C ALA A 238 -6.05 14.24 23.34
N VAL A 239 -6.13 14.38 22.01
CA VAL A 239 -6.82 15.47 21.30
C VAL A 239 -8.10 14.96 20.63
N PRO A 240 -9.14 15.81 20.46
CA PRO A 240 -10.37 15.39 19.79
C PRO A 240 -10.14 15.16 18.29
N LEU A 241 -10.73 14.10 17.75
CA LEU A 241 -10.73 13.84 16.31
C LEU A 241 -11.69 14.81 15.60
N ARG A 242 -11.26 15.42 14.49
CA ARG A 242 -12.09 16.41 13.76
C ARG A 242 -13.44 15.88 13.32
N GLU A 243 -13.49 14.64 12.86
CA GLU A 243 -14.72 14.00 12.36
C GLU A 243 -15.69 13.61 13.48
N ASN A 244 -15.20 13.47 14.72
CA ASN A 244 -16.01 13.15 15.89
C ASN A 244 -15.32 13.63 17.16
N SER A 245 -15.71 14.82 17.62
CA SER A 245 -15.10 15.49 18.79
C SER A 245 -15.25 14.71 20.10
N ARG A 246 -16.14 13.72 20.16
CA ARG A 246 -16.28 12.80 21.32
C ARG A 246 -15.16 11.77 21.40
N VAL A 247 -14.51 11.47 20.28
CA VAL A 247 -13.39 10.53 20.26
C VAL A 247 -12.09 11.29 20.44
N ARG A 248 -11.33 10.91 21.47
CA ARG A 248 -10.00 11.45 21.72
C ARG A 248 -8.94 10.47 21.27
N VAL A 249 -7.92 10.97 20.59
CA VAL A 249 -6.80 10.20 20.05
C VAL A 249 -5.48 10.76 20.53
N ASP A 250 -4.48 9.90 20.65
CA ASP A 250 -3.12 10.24 21.05
C ASP A 250 -2.12 9.56 20.09
N ASN A 251 -0.82 9.67 20.41
CA ASN A 251 0.27 9.12 19.60
C ASN A 251 0.14 7.62 19.32
N ARG A 252 -0.65 6.85 20.07
CA ARG A 252 -0.86 5.42 19.82
C ARG A 252 -1.69 5.12 18.57
N TRP A 253 -2.43 6.11 18.08
CA TRP A 253 -3.33 5.98 16.92
C TRP A 253 -2.71 6.43 15.60
N VAL A 254 -1.54 7.06 15.66
CA VAL A 254 -0.89 7.65 14.49
C VAL A 254 -0.34 6.55 13.58
N VAL A 255 -0.71 6.58 12.31
CA VAL A 255 -0.09 5.79 11.26
C VAL A 255 1.27 6.44 10.92
N PRO A 256 2.38 5.68 10.83
CA PRO A 256 3.70 6.23 10.54
C PRO A 256 3.73 7.04 9.25
N TYR A 257 4.35 8.23 9.27
CA TYR A 257 4.34 9.16 8.14
C TYR A 257 5.66 9.89 8.02
N ASN A 258 5.89 10.48 6.85
CA ASN A 258 6.96 11.46 6.66
C ASN A 258 6.34 12.86 6.45
N PRO A 259 6.79 13.91 7.18
CA PRO A 259 6.20 15.24 7.12
C PRO A 259 6.16 15.86 5.72
N PHE A 260 7.21 15.66 4.92
CA PHE A 260 7.31 16.23 3.58
C PHE A 260 6.19 15.69 2.68
N PHE A 261 6.04 14.36 2.62
CA PHE A 261 5.02 13.74 1.77
C PHE A 261 3.60 14.07 2.24
N LEU A 262 3.36 14.05 3.55
CA LEU A 262 2.03 14.38 4.10
C LEU A 262 1.61 15.80 3.72
N LEU A 263 2.51 16.78 3.87
CA LEU A 263 2.21 18.18 3.55
C LEU A 263 2.13 18.44 2.04
N LYS A 264 3.02 17.82 1.25
CA LYS A 264 3.04 18.01 -0.21
C LYS A 264 1.81 17.40 -0.89
N TYR A 265 1.38 16.23 -0.45
CA TYR A 265 0.33 15.47 -1.12
C TYR A 265 -1.06 15.61 -0.47
N ASP A 266 -1.18 16.17 0.74
CA ASP A 266 -2.45 16.32 1.48
C ASP A 266 -3.33 15.05 1.38
N CYS A 267 -2.75 13.89 1.65
CA CYS A 267 -3.44 12.60 1.62
C CYS A 267 -2.82 11.62 2.60
N HIS A 268 -3.45 10.46 2.76
CA HIS A 268 -2.90 9.38 3.57
C HIS A 268 -1.66 8.77 2.88
N VAL A 269 -0.47 9.08 3.40
CA VAL A 269 0.81 8.50 2.99
C VAL A 269 1.46 7.81 4.17
N ASN A 270 1.38 6.48 4.23
CA ASN A 270 2.06 5.68 5.25
C ASN A 270 3.46 5.32 4.77
N ILE A 271 4.47 5.54 5.61
CA ILE A 271 5.85 5.14 5.35
C ILE A 271 6.33 4.27 6.51
N GLU A 272 6.68 3.04 6.19
CA GLU A 272 7.19 2.05 7.13
C GLU A 272 8.61 1.67 6.72
N ILE A 273 9.53 1.64 7.67
CA ILE A 273 10.84 1.05 7.46
C ILE A 273 10.66 -0.46 7.51
N CYS A 274 11.16 -1.14 6.50
CA CYS A 274 11.06 -2.58 6.41
C CYS A 274 12.43 -3.19 6.23
N SER A 275 12.62 -4.39 6.77
CA SER A 275 13.92 -5.07 6.74
C SER A 275 13.79 -6.55 6.38
N SER A 276 12.68 -6.92 5.75
CA SER A 276 12.33 -8.30 5.44
C SER A 276 11.73 -8.46 4.05
N ILE A 277 12.06 -9.58 3.41
CA ILE A 277 11.41 -10.05 2.17
C ILE A 277 9.92 -10.35 2.34
N LYS A 278 9.41 -10.46 3.58
CA LYS A 278 7.97 -10.61 3.87
C LYS A 278 7.14 -9.48 3.23
N CYS A 279 7.71 -8.29 3.06
CA CYS A 279 7.04 -7.16 2.42
C CYS A 279 6.77 -7.40 0.94
N VAL A 280 7.63 -8.13 0.22
CA VAL A 280 7.38 -8.54 -1.16
C VAL A 280 6.19 -9.50 -1.24
N LYS A 281 6.15 -10.50 -0.35
CA LYS A 281 4.99 -11.40 -0.23
C LYS A 281 3.69 -10.64 0.07
N TYR A 282 3.78 -9.55 0.84
CA TYR A 282 2.63 -8.71 1.13
C TYR A 282 2.11 -7.96 -0.11
N LEU A 283 3.00 -7.37 -0.92
CA LEU A 283 2.63 -6.71 -2.19
C LEU A 283 1.88 -7.67 -3.12
N TYR A 284 2.33 -8.92 -3.17
CA TYR A 284 1.77 -9.94 -4.05
C TYR A 284 0.89 -10.96 -3.32
N LYS A 285 0.30 -10.59 -2.18
CA LYS A 285 -0.56 -11.48 -1.36
C LYS A 285 -1.72 -12.12 -2.15
N TYR A 286 -2.16 -11.49 -3.24
CA TYR A 286 -3.21 -11.98 -4.12
C TYR A 286 -2.77 -13.14 -5.02
N ILE A 287 -1.47 -13.41 -5.15
CA ILE A 287 -0.98 -14.67 -5.75
C ILE A 287 -1.39 -15.87 -4.91
N HIS A 288 -1.39 -15.71 -3.58
CA HIS A 288 -1.67 -16.78 -2.63
C HIS A 288 -3.14 -16.89 -2.21
N LYS A 289 -3.96 -15.89 -2.54
CA LYS A 289 -5.41 -15.99 -2.43
C LYS A 289 -5.91 -16.47 -3.78
N GLY A 290 -6.19 -17.78 -3.89
CA GLY A 290 -6.71 -18.38 -5.11
C GLY A 290 -7.76 -17.46 -5.75
N SER A 291 -7.60 -17.22 -7.06
CA SER A 291 -8.50 -16.36 -7.82
C SER A 291 -9.94 -16.83 -7.63
N ASP A 292 -10.86 -15.92 -7.35
CA ASP A 292 -12.26 -16.14 -7.76
C ASP A 292 -12.20 -16.34 -9.28
N ARG A 293 -12.39 -17.60 -9.68
CA ARG A 293 -12.28 -18.04 -11.07
C ARG A 293 -13.52 -17.51 -11.79
N VAL A 294 -13.32 -16.73 -12.86
CA VAL A 294 -14.39 -16.39 -13.82
C VAL A 294 -14.49 -17.52 -14.83
#